data_AF-A0A211Z8I4-F1
#
_entry.id   AF-A0A211Z8I4-F1
#
_cell.length_a   1.000
_cell.length_b   1.000
_cell.length_c   1.000
_cell.angle_alpha   90.00
_cell.angle_beta   90.00
_cell.angle_gamma   90.00
#
_symmetry.space_group_name_H-M   'P 1'
#
loop_
_entity.id
_entity.type
_entity.pdbx_description
1 polymer ?
#
loop_
_entity_poly.entity_id
_entity_poly.type
_entity_poly.pdbx_seq_one_letter_code
_entity_poly.pdbx_strand_id
1 'polypeptide(L)'
;MPRRVPGFVFVTNQNLTPAQRSILLSLAKSRGKEADILHLQQLQNLLDSAPGYGVRIQYLSIGMNIEEQLAWAVDSDSQTAKALAANTRELLALRASLDRMSVGQSHIIKTLGLSEVVTASAPDLISVSYFERSDGYTPISSVLSPELVLLIHRLICFDLPSRAVGQLRTDRVWLGNLEGRIAEHVQPPPPDRVEALLTELCDAWQQQFGSLRTRAASLEAIATFHTNFLALHPFFDGNGRVARALLMQQCLDLFGKADMSMMNKGADYYAALEAADGGSYDLLVALIVPVVQ
;
A
#
# COMPACT_ATOMS: atom_id res chain seq x y z
N MET A 1 -19.11 4.43 10.62
CA MET A 1 -20.51 4.61 10.17
C MET A 1 -20.73 3.74 8.93
N PRO A 2 -21.75 2.88 8.89
CA PRO A 2 -21.96 2.03 7.72
C PRO A 2 -22.28 2.89 6.49
N ARG A 3 -21.59 2.64 5.37
CA ARG A 3 -21.79 3.32 4.09
C ARG A 3 -23.27 3.25 3.70
N ARG A 4 -23.93 4.41 3.53
CA ARG A 4 -25.27 4.48 2.96
C ARG A 4 -25.22 3.95 1.53
N VAL A 5 -25.74 2.73 1.32
CA VAL A 5 -25.99 2.21 -0.02
C VAL A 5 -27.17 3.00 -0.60
N PRO A 6 -27.08 3.59 -1.80
CA PRO A 6 -28.19 4.31 -2.42
C PRO A 6 -29.24 3.29 -2.90
N GLY A 7 -30.16 2.94 -2.01
CA GLY A 7 -31.31 2.09 -2.27
C GLY A 7 -32.56 2.69 -1.63
N PHE A 8 -33.74 2.35 -2.15
CA PHE A 8 -35.01 2.69 -1.53
C PHE A 8 -35.73 1.39 -1.15
N VAL A 9 -36.35 1.37 0.02
CA VAL A 9 -37.20 0.26 0.46
C VAL A 9 -38.64 0.65 0.17
N PHE A 10 -39.36 -0.21 -0.55
CA PHE A 10 -40.78 -0.03 -0.83
C PHE A 10 -41.57 -1.11 -0.10
N VAL A 11 -42.47 -0.69 0.78
CA VAL A 11 -43.35 -1.58 1.55
C VAL A 11 -44.76 -1.47 0.98
N THR A 12 -45.37 -2.60 0.66
CA THR A 12 -46.74 -2.66 0.13
C THR A 12 -47.52 -3.77 0.81
N ASN A 13 -48.82 -3.55 1.01
CA ASN A 13 -49.75 -4.54 1.53
C ASN A 13 -50.41 -5.38 0.42
N GLN A 14 -49.87 -5.33 -0.80
CA GLN A 14 -50.38 -6.06 -1.96
C GLN A 14 -49.79 -7.48 -1.99
N ASN A 15 -50.66 -8.48 -2.13
CA ASN A 15 -50.23 -9.87 -2.27
C ASN A 15 -49.71 -10.14 -3.68
N LEU A 16 -48.38 -10.24 -3.81
CA LEU A 16 -47.72 -10.63 -5.07
C LEU A 16 -47.66 -12.15 -5.19
N THR A 17 -48.17 -12.69 -6.29
CA THR A 17 -47.98 -14.11 -6.65
C THR A 17 -46.51 -14.42 -6.95
N PRO A 18 -46.06 -15.68 -6.85
CA PRO A 18 -44.69 -16.06 -7.20
C PRO A 18 -44.27 -15.63 -8.62
N ALA A 19 -45.20 -15.72 -9.59
CA ALA A 19 -44.98 -15.28 -10.97
C ALA A 19 -44.75 -13.77 -11.06
N GLN A 20 -45.57 -12.96 -10.37
CA GLN A 20 -45.41 -11.50 -10.35
C GLN A 20 -44.10 -11.07 -9.70
N ARG A 21 -43.65 -11.76 -8.64
CA ARG A 21 -42.35 -11.49 -8.01
C ARG A 21 -41.20 -11.79 -8.97
N SER A 22 -41.26 -12.91 -9.67
CA SER A 22 -40.26 -13.27 -10.69
C SER A 22 -40.18 -12.23 -11.80
N ILE A 23 -41.33 -11.73 -12.28
CA ILE A 23 -41.40 -10.65 -13.26
C ILE A 23 -40.72 -9.38 -12.73
N LEU A 24 -41.04 -8.95 -11.52
CA LEU A 24 -40.45 -7.75 -10.91
C LEU A 24 -38.92 -7.87 -10.74
N LEU A 25 -38.43 -9.02 -10.27
CA LEU A 25 -37.00 -9.31 -10.14
C LEU A 25 -36.30 -9.30 -11.51
N SER A 26 -36.94 -9.87 -12.53
CA SER A 26 -36.41 -9.86 -13.90
C SER A 26 -36.33 -8.44 -14.50
N LEU A 27 -37.32 -7.59 -14.19
CA LEU A 27 -37.36 -6.20 -14.62
C LEU A 27 -36.22 -5.39 -13.97
N ALA A 28 -35.98 -5.58 -12.67
CA ALA A 28 -34.87 -4.94 -11.97
C ALA A 28 -33.51 -5.36 -12.57
N LYS A 29 -33.33 -6.66 -12.80
CA LYS A 29 -32.12 -7.22 -13.42
C LYS A 29 -31.89 -6.69 -14.84
N SER A 30 -32.95 -6.54 -15.64
CA SER A 30 -32.86 -5.96 -16.99
C SER A 30 -32.37 -4.52 -17.01
N ARG A 31 -32.52 -3.79 -15.90
CA ARG A 31 -32.04 -2.41 -15.71
C ARG A 31 -30.70 -2.34 -14.94
N GLY A 32 -30.04 -3.48 -14.73
CA GLY A 32 -28.76 -3.55 -14.01
C GLY A 32 -28.87 -3.18 -12.52
N LYS A 33 -30.04 -3.38 -11.91
CA LYS A 33 -30.28 -3.14 -10.47
C LYS A 33 -30.49 -4.46 -9.74
N GLU A 34 -29.93 -4.55 -8.54
CA GLU A 34 -30.26 -5.60 -7.59
C GLU A 34 -31.57 -5.23 -6.89
N ALA A 35 -32.48 -6.21 -6.76
CA ALA A 35 -33.73 -6.06 -6.06
C ALA A 35 -34.04 -7.35 -5.32
N ASP A 36 -34.45 -7.23 -4.06
CA ASP A 36 -34.92 -8.32 -3.24
C ASP A 36 -36.39 -8.08 -2.88
N ILE A 37 -37.21 -9.12 -3.01
CA ILE A 37 -38.63 -9.07 -2.63
C ILE A 37 -38.81 -10.00 -1.43
N LEU A 38 -38.88 -9.40 -0.25
CA LEU A 38 -39.10 -10.12 0.99
C LEU A 38 -40.60 -10.25 1.26
N HIS A 39 -41.06 -11.48 1.48
CA HIS A 39 -42.44 -11.74 1.88
C HIS A 39 -42.63 -11.49 3.38
N LEU A 40 -43.85 -11.12 3.80
CA LEU A 40 -44.19 -10.95 5.22
C LEU A 40 -43.80 -12.19 6.04
N GLN A 41 -44.09 -13.39 5.53
CA GLN A 41 -43.73 -14.65 6.20
C GLN A 41 -42.22 -14.82 6.37
N GLN A 42 -41.39 -14.36 5.42
CA GLN A 42 -39.94 -14.45 5.56
C GLN A 42 -39.42 -13.44 6.59
N LEU A 43 -40.00 -12.25 6.63
CA LEU A 43 -39.70 -11.25 7.66
C LEU A 43 -40.12 -11.74 9.05
N GLN A 44 -41.29 -12.37 9.16
CA GLN A 44 -41.75 -13.00 10.40
C GLN A 44 -40.79 -14.10 10.82
N ASN A 45 -40.48 -15.06 9.94
CA ASN A 45 -39.54 -16.13 10.25
C ASN A 45 -38.15 -15.61 10.66
N LEU A 46 -37.70 -14.48 10.08
CA LEU A 46 -36.45 -13.84 10.44
C LEU A 46 -36.52 -13.19 11.82
N LEU A 47 -37.63 -12.51 12.14
CA LEU A 47 -37.87 -11.89 13.44
C LEU A 47 -38.15 -12.92 14.55
N ASP A 48 -38.68 -14.08 14.18
CA ASP A 48 -38.94 -15.24 15.03
C ASP A 48 -37.76 -16.23 15.02
N SER A 49 -36.54 -15.69 14.97
CA SER A 49 -35.30 -16.44 15.05
C SER A 49 -34.37 -15.82 16.09
N ALA A 50 -33.40 -16.59 16.58
CA ALA A 50 -32.46 -16.13 17.61
C ALA A 50 -31.80 -14.77 17.28
N PRO A 51 -31.30 -14.50 16.05
CA PRO A 51 -30.80 -13.17 15.69
C PRO A 51 -31.87 -12.06 15.62
N GLY A 52 -33.12 -12.43 15.36
CA GLY A 52 -34.24 -11.50 15.15
C GLY A 52 -34.92 -11.01 16.42
N TYR A 53 -34.83 -11.76 17.52
CA TYR A 53 -35.55 -11.44 18.76
C TYR A 53 -35.16 -10.07 19.36
N GLY A 54 -33.89 -9.67 19.27
CA GLY A 54 -33.43 -8.35 19.71
C GLY A 54 -34.06 -7.20 18.90
N VAL A 55 -34.15 -7.36 17.58
CA VAL A 55 -34.79 -6.40 16.66
C VAL A 55 -36.29 -6.32 16.95
N ARG A 56 -36.91 -7.47 17.20
CA ARG A 56 -38.33 -7.59 17.53
C ARG A 56 -38.69 -6.83 18.81
N ILE A 57 -37.87 -6.92 19.86
CA ILE A 57 -38.05 -6.10 21.08
C ILE A 57 -37.85 -4.62 20.76
N GLN A 58 -36.74 -4.27 20.10
CA GLN A 58 -36.34 -2.88 19.92
C GLN A 58 -37.33 -2.07 19.08
N TYR A 59 -37.87 -2.67 18.01
CA TYR A 59 -38.67 -1.95 17.02
C TYR A 59 -40.16 -2.31 17.03
N LEU A 60 -40.53 -3.49 17.55
CA LEU A 60 -41.93 -3.94 17.60
C LEU A 60 -42.46 -4.05 19.04
N SER A 61 -41.60 -3.90 20.05
CA SER A 61 -41.96 -4.01 21.46
C SER A 61 -42.62 -5.35 21.84
N ILE A 62 -42.32 -6.40 21.09
CA ILE A 62 -42.77 -7.77 21.37
C ILE A 62 -41.71 -8.45 22.24
N GLY A 63 -42.08 -8.85 23.45
CA GLY A 63 -41.18 -9.51 24.41
C GLY A 63 -40.71 -10.89 23.96
N MET A 64 -39.65 -11.38 24.61
CA MET A 64 -39.16 -12.77 24.46
C MET A 64 -39.68 -13.65 25.60
N ASN A 65 -40.11 -14.87 25.28
CA ASN A 65 -40.31 -15.92 26.27
C ASN A 65 -38.96 -16.52 26.73
N ILE A 66 -38.98 -17.40 27.74
CA ILE A 66 -37.75 -17.97 28.33
C ILE A 66 -36.93 -18.78 27.30
N GLU A 67 -37.58 -19.55 26.43
CA GLU A 67 -36.89 -20.35 25.40
C GLU A 67 -36.24 -19.46 24.35
N GLU A 68 -36.94 -18.39 23.94
CA GLU A 68 -36.42 -17.39 23.01
C GLU A 68 -35.25 -16.60 23.62
N GLN A 69 -35.31 -16.27 24.91
CA GLN A 69 -34.20 -15.63 25.64
C GLN A 69 -32.96 -16.52 25.67
N LEU A 70 -33.13 -17.82 25.93
CA LEU A 70 -32.02 -18.78 25.92
C LEU A 70 -31.43 -18.95 24.52
N ALA A 71 -32.28 -19.04 23.49
CA ALA A 71 -31.84 -19.12 22.10
C ALA A 71 -31.08 -17.87 21.65
N TRP A 72 -31.58 -16.67 22.01
CA TRP A 72 -30.90 -15.40 21.76
C TRP A 72 -29.54 -15.33 22.47
N ALA A 73 -29.48 -15.73 23.75
CA ALA A 73 -28.25 -15.69 24.53
C ALA A 73 -27.16 -16.59 23.92
N VAL A 74 -27.50 -17.82 23.54
CA VAL A 74 -26.55 -18.76 22.91
C VAL A 74 -26.05 -18.23 21.55
N ASP A 75 -26.94 -17.68 20.73
CA ASP A 75 -26.53 -17.09 19.45
C ASP A 75 -25.63 -15.86 19.65
N SER A 76 -26.02 -14.96 20.56
CA SER A 76 -25.25 -13.76 20.91
C SER A 76 -23.85 -14.10 21.45
N ASP A 77 -23.75 -15.08 22.35
CA ASP A 77 -22.47 -15.57 22.87
C ASP A 77 -21.61 -16.18 21.76
N SER A 78 -22.22 -16.92 20.83
CA SER A 78 -21.51 -17.45 19.66
C SER A 78 -21.01 -16.34 18.73
N GLN A 79 -21.82 -15.31 18.47
CA GLN A 79 -21.45 -14.20 17.62
C GLN A 79 -20.34 -13.35 18.25
N THR A 80 -20.44 -13.04 19.55
CA THR A 80 -19.41 -12.31 20.28
C THR A 80 -18.11 -13.09 20.36
N ALA A 81 -18.14 -14.40 20.61
CA ALA A 81 -16.96 -15.26 20.56
C ALA A 81 -16.30 -15.28 19.18
N LYS A 82 -17.08 -15.37 18.09
CA LYS A 82 -16.57 -15.30 16.71
C LYS A 82 -15.94 -13.94 16.40
N ALA A 83 -16.59 -12.84 16.79
CA ALA A 83 -16.08 -11.49 16.60
C ALA A 83 -14.79 -11.28 17.39
N LEU A 84 -14.74 -11.74 18.64
CA LEU A 84 -13.53 -11.67 19.45
C LEU A 84 -12.39 -12.49 18.84
N ALA A 85 -12.66 -13.72 18.38
CA ALA A 85 -11.65 -14.54 17.70
C ALA A 85 -11.15 -13.92 16.39
N ALA A 86 -12.02 -13.21 15.64
CA ALA A 86 -11.60 -12.45 14.46
C ALA A 86 -10.68 -11.28 14.85
N ASN A 87 -11.09 -10.47 15.83
CA ASN A 87 -10.29 -9.36 16.35
C ASN A 87 -8.95 -9.84 16.91
N THR A 88 -8.92 -10.96 17.66
CA THR A 88 -7.68 -11.55 18.17
C THR A 88 -6.76 -11.97 17.03
N ARG A 89 -7.28 -12.57 15.96
CA ARG A 89 -6.46 -12.92 14.78
C ARG A 89 -5.89 -11.68 14.10
N GLU A 90 -6.69 -10.62 13.94
CA GLU A 90 -6.21 -9.35 13.39
C GLU A 90 -5.13 -8.72 14.27
N LEU A 91 -5.32 -8.71 15.59
CA LEU A 91 -4.32 -8.22 16.55
C LEU A 91 -3.02 -9.04 16.51
N LEU A 92 -3.11 -10.36 16.38
CA LEU A 92 -1.92 -11.22 16.22
C LEU A 92 -1.20 -10.96 14.89
N ALA A 93 -1.94 -10.74 13.80
CA ALA A 93 -1.37 -10.39 12.50
C ALA A 93 -0.68 -9.02 12.54
N LEU A 94 -1.30 -8.03 13.18
CA LEU A 94 -0.74 -6.70 13.45
C LEU A 94 0.53 -6.81 14.30
N ARG A 95 0.49 -7.57 15.39
CA ARG A 95 1.66 -7.81 16.25
C ARG A 95 2.80 -8.47 15.48
N ALA A 96 2.52 -9.52 14.71
CA ALA A 96 3.53 -10.15 13.87
C ALA A 96 4.10 -9.19 12.82
N SER A 97 3.28 -8.25 12.32
CA SER A 97 3.74 -7.17 11.45
C SER A 97 4.69 -6.22 12.19
N LEU A 98 4.33 -5.76 13.40
CA LEU A 98 5.19 -4.92 14.25
C LEU A 98 6.51 -5.61 14.60
N ASP A 99 6.49 -6.90 14.92
CA ASP A 99 7.71 -7.66 15.22
C ASP A 99 8.62 -7.73 13.98
N ARG A 100 8.05 -7.98 12.78
CA ARG A 100 8.80 -7.91 11.52
C ARG A 100 9.35 -6.50 11.24
N MET A 101 8.58 -5.45 11.55
CA MET A 101 9.04 -4.06 11.44
C MET A 101 10.25 -3.80 12.35
N SER A 102 10.17 -4.20 13.62
CA SER A 102 11.23 -3.97 14.61
C SER A 102 12.52 -4.71 14.23
N VAL A 103 12.41 -5.97 13.80
CA VAL A 103 13.56 -6.75 13.32
C VAL A 103 14.15 -6.13 12.04
N GLY A 104 13.30 -5.74 11.09
CA GLY A 104 13.71 -5.05 9.86
C GLY A 104 14.48 -3.76 10.15
N GLN A 105 14.01 -2.93 11.09
CA GLN A 105 14.68 -1.70 11.52
C GLN A 105 16.10 -1.98 12.05
N SER A 106 16.26 -2.98 12.92
CA SER A 106 17.57 -3.34 13.47
C SER A 106 18.53 -3.79 12.36
N HIS A 107 18.05 -4.55 11.37
CA HIS A 107 18.87 -4.95 10.23
C HIS A 107 19.22 -3.79 9.29
N ILE A 108 18.31 -2.84 9.05
CA ILE A 108 18.58 -1.65 8.23
C ILE A 108 19.68 -0.80 8.88
N ILE A 109 19.54 -0.47 10.17
CA ILE A 109 20.51 0.33 10.91
C ILE A 109 21.91 -0.31 10.84
N LYS A 110 21.97 -1.63 11.04
CA LYS A 110 23.22 -2.39 11.03
C LYS A 110 23.84 -2.55 9.63
N THR A 111 23.03 -2.65 8.58
CA THR A 111 23.50 -2.89 7.20
C THR A 111 23.90 -1.59 6.50
N LEU A 112 23.23 -0.48 6.82
CA LEU A 112 23.52 0.84 6.24
C LEU A 112 24.56 1.65 7.03
N GLY A 113 25.04 1.15 8.18
CA GLY A 113 26.06 1.83 8.98
C GLY A 113 25.59 3.14 9.61
N LEU A 114 24.28 3.27 9.90
CA LEU A 114 23.66 4.47 10.45
C LEU A 114 23.84 4.51 11.99
N SER A 115 24.16 5.68 12.56
CA SER A 115 24.23 5.90 14.02
C SER A 115 22.88 6.37 14.58
N GLU A 116 22.54 5.89 15.79
CA GLU A 116 21.25 6.08 16.45
C GLU A 116 21.15 7.48 17.10
N VAL A 117 20.28 8.35 16.58
CA VAL A 117 19.86 9.59 17.27
C VAL A 117 18.32 9.74 17.22
N VAL A 118 17.74 9.51 18.41
CA VAL A 118 16.43 9.94 18.95
C VAL A 118 15.15 9.13 18.62
N THR A 119 14.54 8.76 19.74
CA THR A 119 13.22 8.22 20.02
C THR A 119 12.06 9.09 19.50
N ALA A 120 11.21 8.54 18.62
CA ALA A 120 9.83 9.00 18.47
C ALA A 120 8.90 7.88 17.93
N SER A 121 7.67 7.92 18.44
CA SER A 121 6.54 7.02 18.16
C SER A 121 6.31 6.78 16.66
N ALA A 122 6.13 5.52 16.23
CA ALA A 122 5.82 5.13 14.85
C ALA A 122 4.65 5.95 14.28
N PRO A 123 4.69 6.45 13.03
CA PRO A 123 4.76 5.63 11.80
C PRO A 123 5.61 6.25 10.65
N ASP A 124 5.63 5.56 9.51
CA ASP A 124 6.32 5.86 8.25
C ASP A 124 7.82 5.50 8.25
N LEU A 125 8.19 4.54 7.38
CA LEU A 125 9.49 3.84 7.37
C LEU A 125 10.70 4.74 7.00
N ILE A 126 10.48 6.05 6.86
CA ILE A 126 11.51 7.10 6.69
C ILE A 126 11.11 8.31 7.56
N SER A 127 10.77 8.11 8.83
CA SER A 127 10.51 9.20 9.79
C SER A 127 11.70 9.49 10.72
N VAL A 128 12.79 8.74 10.63
CA VAL A 128 14.11 9.31 10.95
C VAL A 128 14.50 10.02 9.68
N SER A 129 14.20 11.31 9.58
CA SER A 129 14.26 12.01 8.30
C SER A 129 15.67 12.45 7.96
N TYR A 130 16.48 12.74 8.97
CA TYR A 130 17.85 13.20 8.85
C TYR A 130 18.86 12.10 9.14
N PHE A 131 19.80 11.92 8.21
CA PHE A 131 20.94 11.01 8.37
C PHE A 131 22.23 11.75 8.08
N GLU A 132 23.25 11.49 8.88
CA GLU A 132 24.65 11.86 8.61
C GLU A 132 25.47 10.59 8.43
N ARG A 133 26.35 10.59 7.44
CA ARG A 133 27.25 9.47 7.19
C ARG A 133 28.38 9.48 8.22
N SER A 134 28.63 8.33 8.84
CA SER A 134 29.80 8.12 9.70
C SER A 134 31.06 7.87 8.84
N ASP A 135 32.14 8.58 9.14
CA ASP A 135 33.42 8.41 8.47
C ASP A 135 33.99 7.00 8.70
N GLY A 136 34.30 6.27 7.63
CA GLY A 136 34.98 4.96 7.69
C GLY A 136 34.41 3.85 6.82
N TYR A 137 33.17 3.98 6.34
CA TYR A 137 32.56 3.01 5.44
C TYR A 137 32.71 3.41 3.97
N THR A 138 32.93 2.45 3.07
CA THR A 138 32.87 2.72 1.63
C THR A 138 31.46 3.16 1.24
N PRO A 139 31.28 4.17 0.36
CA PRO A 139 29.96 4.61 -0.06
C PRO A 139 29.18 3.44 -0.67
N ILE A 140 28.02 3.10 -0.11
CA ILE A 140 27.27 1.89 -0.49
C ILE A 140 26.81 1.97 -1.94
N SER A 141 26.36 3.15 -2.37
CA SER A 141 25.94 3.40 -3.75
C SER A 141 27.11 3.35 -4.75
N SER A 142 28.37 3.40 -4.32
CA SER A 142 29.50 3.25 -5.25
C SER A 142 29.65 1.83 -5.82
N VAL A 143 29.06 0.83 -5.14
CA VAL A 143 29.07 -0.59 -5.52
C VAL A 143 27.65 -1.10 -5.80
N LEU A 144 26.77 -0.20 -6.26
CA LEU A 144 25.36 -0.50 -6.48
C LEU A 144 25.19 -1.63 -7.49
N SER A 145 24.59 -2.76 -7.08
CA SER A 145 24.33 -3.91 -7.95
C SER A 145 22.85 -4.34 -7.90
N PRO A 146 22.37 -5.14 -8.86
CA PRO A 146 21.03 -5.71 -8.79
C PRO A 146 20.77 -6.47 -7.49
N GLU A 147 21.75 -7.21 -6.98
CA GLU A 147 21.63 -7.96 -5.71
C GLU A 147 21.44 -7.02 -4.52
N LEU A 148 22.14 -5.89 -4.51
CA LEU A 148 21.95 -4.87 -3.48
C LEU A 148 20.56 -4.24 -3.57
N VAL A 149 20.06 -3.97 -4.78
CA VAL A 149 18.69 -3.47 -4.98
C VAL A 149 17.66 -4.49 -4.47
N LEU A 150 17.84 -5.78 -4.77
CA LEU A 150 16.99 -6.85 -4.24
C LEU A 150 17.05 -6.91 -2.72
N LEU A 151 18.24 -6.76 -2.13
CA LEU A 151 18.43 -6.72 -0.68
C LEU A 151 17.71 -5.51 -0.05
N ILE A 152 17.86 -4.31 -0.62
CA ILE A 152 17.17 -3.10 -0.18
C ILE A 152 15.65 -3.31 -0.24
N HIS A 153 15.14 -3.92 -1.30
CA HIS A 153 13.73 -4.28 -1.38
C HIS A 153 13.31 -5.24 -0.25
N ARG A 154 14.12 -6.25 0.08
CA ARG A 154 13.84 -7.16 1.21
C ARG A 154 13.78 -6.43 2.54
N LEU A 155 14.70 -5.49 2.74
CA LEU A 155 14.83 -4.76 4.00
C LEU A 155 13.71 -3.74 4.21
N ILE A 156 13.22 -3.10 3.14
CA ILE A 156 12.30 -1.96 3.25
C ILE A 156 10.85 -2.36 2.95
N CYS A 157 10.62 -3.42 2.19
CA CYS A 157 9.30 -3.90 1.81
C CYS A 157 8.94 -5.24 2.50
N PHE A 158 9.41 -5.45 3.74
CA PHE A 158 9.18 -6.67 4.53
C PHE A 158 7.71 -6.89 4.91
N ASP A 159 6.87 -5.86 4.76
CA ASP A 159 5.42 -5.86 4.95
C ASP A 159 4.66 -6.46 3.76
N LEU A 160 5.30 -6.57 2.59
CA LEU A 160 4.70 -7.22 1.42
C LEU A 160 4.68 -8.77 1.59
N PRO A 161 3.82 -9.48 0.83
CA PRO A 161 3.77 -10.94 0.85
C PRO A 161 5.14 -11.55 0.56
N SER A 162 5.62 -12.47 1.41
CA SER A 162 6.99 -13.01 1.34
C SER A 162 7.41 -13.55 -0.03
N ARG A 163 6.45 -14.05 -0.83
CA ARG A 163 6.67 -14.53 -2.20
C ARG A 163 7.08 -13.44 -3.21
N ALA A 164 6.78 -12.18 -2.92
CA ALA A 164 7.04 -11.03 -3.80
C ALA A 164 8.23 -10.18 -3.31
N VAL A 165 8.77 -10.47 -2.12
CA VAL A 165 9.80 -9.64 -1.48
C VAL A 165 11.19 -10.01 -1.97
N GLY A 166 11.87 -9.06 -2.60
CA GLY A 166 13.27 -9.22 -3.03
C GLY A 166 13.44 -10.16 -4.21
N GLN A 167 12.45 -10.16 -5.11
CA GLN A 167 12.45 -10.87 -6.37
C GLN A 167 11.97 -9.92 -7.46
N LEU A 168 12.57 -9.98 -8.64
CA LEU A 168 12.10 -9.23 -9.80
C LEU A 168 10.72 -9.74 -10.22
N ARG A 169 9.91 -8.86 -10.82
CA ARG A 169 8.60 -9.25 -11.35
C ARG A 169 8.75 -10.23 -12.52
N THR A 170 7.87 -11.20 -12.57
CA THR A 170 7.78 -12.20 -13.66
C THR A 170 6.70 -11.86 -14.67
N ASP A 171 5.77 -10.96 -14.30
CA ASP A 171 4.64 -10.57 -15.13
C ASP A 171 4.66 -9.06 -15.43
N ARG A 172 3.85 -8.68 -16.42
CA ARG A 172 3.69 -7.27 -16.80
C ARG A 172 2.96 -6.51 -15.71
N VAL A 173 3.43 -5.29 -15.47
CA VAL A 173 2.83 -4.33 -14.55
C VAL A 173 2.51 -3.07 -15.33
N TRP A 174 1.43 -2.41 -14.95
CA TRP A 174 0.96 -1.18 -15.59
C TRP A 174 1.07 -0.06 -14.58
N LEU A 175 1.70 1.04 -14.98
CA LEU A 175 1.63 2.28 -14.21
C LEU A 175 0.23 2.85 -14.40
N GLY A 176 -0.52 3.02 -13.32
CA GLY A 176 -1.87 3.57 -13.35
C GLY A 176 -2.00 4.74 -12.39
N ASN A 177 -2.83 5.72 -12.74
CA ASN A 177 -3.24 6.75 -11.78
C ASN A 177 -4.25 6.16 -10.75
N LEU A 178 -4.55 6.90 -9.69
CA LEU A 178 -5.53 6.51 -8.65
C LEU A 178 -6.94 6.16 -9.17
N GLU A 179 -7.23 6.50 -10.43
CA GLU A 179 -8.51 6.27 -11.11
C GLU A 179 -8.48 5.01 -12.01
N GLY A 180 -7.36 4.27 -12.01
CA GLY A 180 -7.19 3.05 -12.80
C GLY A 180 -6.94 3.29 -14.28
N ARG A 181 -6.65 4.54 -14.70
CA ARG A 181 -6.22 4.83 -16.07
C ARG A 181 -4.74 4.50 -16.21
N ILE A 182 -4.42 3.71 -17.23
CA ILE A 182 -3.06 3.40 -17.62
C ILE A 182 -2.35 4.72 -17.94
N ALA A 183 -1.19 4.98 -17.35
CA ALA A 183 -0.34 6.11 -17.71
C ALA A 183 0.04 5.96 -19.18
N GLU A 184 -0.43 6.86 -20.04
CA GLU A 184 -0.29 6.74 -21.49
C GLU A 184 1.15 6.92 -21.98
N HIS A 185 2.06 7.46 -21.15
CA HIS A 185 3.35 7.96 -21.63
C HIS A 185 4.58 7.15 -21.22
N VAL A 186 4.52 6.34 -20.15
CA VAL A 186 5.62 5.45 -19.75
C VAL A 186 5.08 4.08 -19.36
N GLN A 187 5.46 3.08 -20.15
CA GLN A 187 5.14 1.68 -19.87
C GLN A 187 6.41 0.96 -19.41
N PRO A 188 6.37 0.26 -18.27
CA PRO A 188 7.49 -0.54 -17.82
C PRO A 188 7.91 -1.58 -18.88
N PRO A 189 9.21 -1.89 -18.98
CA PRO A 189 9.70 -2.87 -19.95
C PRO A 189 9.12 -4.28 -19.71
N PRO A 190 9.19 -5.17 -20.72
CA PRO A 190 8.84 -6.57 -20.54
C PRO A 190 9.65 -7.23 -19.39
N PRO A 191 9.04 -8.15 -18.59
CA PRO A 191 9.70 -8.77 -17.42
C PRO A 191 11.04 -9.44 -17.74
N ASP A 192 11.13 -10.09 -18.90
CA ASP A 192 12.32 -10.77 -19.43
C ASP A 192 13.50 -9.82 -19.68
N ARG A 193 13.25 -8.52 -19.81
CA ARG A 193 14.30 -7.50 -19.98
C ARG A 193 14.67 -6.79 -18.68
N VAL A 194 13.90 -6.96 -17.60
CA VAL A 194 14.08 -6.20 -16.36
C VAL A 194 15.44 -6.47 -15.73
N GLU A 195 15.87 -7.72 -15.69
CA GLU A 195 17.14 -8.11 -15.07
C GLU A 195 18.33 -7.45 -15.79
N ALA A 196 18.39 -7.59 -17.12
CA ALA A 196 19.45 -6.97 -17.92
C ALA A 196 19.47 -5.44 -17.79
N LEU A 197 18.30 -4.79 -17.88
CA LEU A 197 18.19 -3.33 -17.75
C LEU A 197 18.52 -2.83 -16.34
N LEU A 198 18.22 -3.61 -15.29
CA LEU A 198 18.61 -3.29 -13.92
C LEU A 198 20.14 -3.34 -13.76
N THR A 199 20.78 -4.36 -14.35
CA THR A 199 22.25 -4.46 -14.40
C THR A 199 22.85 -3.27 -15.12
N GLU A 200 22.37 -2.94 -16.32
CA GLU A 200 22.84 -1.78 -17.09
C GLU A 200 22.70 -0.47 -16.30
N LEU A 201 21.57 -0.27 -15.62
CA LEU A 201 21.34 0.92 -14.79
C LEU A 201 22.30 1.00 -13.61
N CYS A 202 22.57 -0.13 -12.94
CA CYS A 202 23.53 -0.21 -11.85
C CYS A 202 24.97 0.05 -12.33
N ASP A 203 25.38 -0.56 -13.43
CA ASP A 203 26.71 -0.42 -14.02
C ASP A 203 26.97 1.03 -14.46
N ALA A 204 25.99 1.66 -15.12
CA ALA A 204 26.07 3.06 -15.51
C ALA A 204 26.27 3.98 -14.29
N TRP A 205 25.55 3.72 -13.20
CA TRP A 205 25.73 4.46 -11.95
C TRP A 205 27.14 4.28 -11.37
N GLN A 206 27.64 3.05 -11.28
CA GLN A 206 28.99 2.78 -10.76
C GLN A 206 30.07 3.48 -11.59
N GLN A 207 29.98 3.41 -12.92
CA GLN A 207 30.94 4.02 -13.84
C GLN A 207 31.02 5.54 -13.66
N GLN A 208 29.87 6.21 -13.50
CA GLN A 208 29.85 7.66 -13.33
C GLN A 208 30.14 8.10 -11.89
N PHE A 209 29.89 7.28 -10.86
CA PHE A 209 29.99 7.65 -9.45
C PHE A 209 31.34 8.29 -9.12
N GLY A 210 32.42 7.66 -9.59
CA GLY A 210 33.79 8.14 -9.40
C GLY A 210 34.12 9.44 -10.13
N SER A 211 33.25 9.96 -11.00
CA SER A 211 33.42 11.21 -11.77
C SER A 211 32.55 12.37 -11.28
N LEU A 212 31.58 12.11 -10.38
CA LEU A 212 30.70 13.12 -9.81
C LEU A 212 31.49 14.03 -8.85
N ARG A 213 31.93 15.20 -9.35
CA ARG A 213 32.77 16.15 -8.60
C ARG A 213 32.02 17.41 -8.17
N THR A 214 30.97 17.79 -8.89
CA THR A 214 30.23 19.03 -8.63
C THR A 214 28.86 18.70 -8.06
N ARG A 215 28.35 19.57 -7.16
CA ARG A 215 27.01 19.43 -6.59
C ARG A 215 25.93 19.30 -7.66
N ALA A 216 25.99 20.10 -8.72
CA ALA A 216 25.02 20.06 -9.82
C ALA A 216 25.01 18.68 -10.51
N ALA A 217 26.17 18.20 -10.98
CA ALA A 217 26.28 16.89 -11.62
C ALA A 217 25.82 15.74 -10.71
N SER A 218 26.14 15.79 -9.40
CA SER A 218 25.68 14.79 -8.44
C SER A 218 24.16 14.77 -8.30
N LEU A 219 23.51 15.94 -8.19
CA LEU A 219 22.06 16.03 -8.08
C LEU A 219 21.35 15.55 -9.36
N GLU A 220 21.86 15.94 -10.53
CA GLU A 220 21.32 15.51 -11.82
C GLU A 220 21.46 14.00 -12.03
N ALA A 221 22.61 13.43 -11.65
CA ALA A 221 22.84 11.98 -11.69
C ALA A 221 21.85 11.21 -10.80
N ILE A 222 21.60 11.70 -9.57
CA ILE A 222 20.63 11.11 -8.65
C ILE A 222 19.21 11.18 -9.24
N ALA A 223 18.81 12.35 -9.76
CA ALA A 223 17.50 12.55 -10.37
C ALA A 223 17.28 11.62 -11.58
N THR A 224 18.30 11.50 -12.43
CA THR A 224 18.30 10.62 -13.61
C THR A 224 18.16 9.16 -13.20
N PHE A 225 19.00 8.70 -12.24
CA PHE A 225 18.93 7.33 -11.74
C PHE A 225 17.56 7.01 -11.14
N HIS A 226 17.02 7.92 -10.32
CA HIS A 226 15.73 7.74 -9.66
C HIS A 226 14.58 7.58 -10.67
N THR A 227 14.58 8.42 -11.70
CA THR A 227 13.57 8.37 -12.79
C THR A 227 13.70 7.07 -13.57
N ASN A 228 14.91 6.71 -14.00
CA ASN A 228 15.15 5.49 -14.78
C ASN A 228 14.79 4.22 -14.01
N PHE A 229 15.05 4.19 -12.70
CA PHE A 229 14.66 3.08 -11.83
C PHE A 229 13.14 2.93 -11.75
N LEU A 230 12.40 4.03 -11.59
CA LEU A 230 10.94 4.02 -11.52
C LEU A 230 10.30 3.61 -12.85
N ALA A 231 10.87 4.04 -13.97
CA ALA A 231 10.45 3.64 -15.31
C ALA A 231 10.70 2.15 -15.59
N LEU A 232 11.84 1.61 -15.13
CA LEU A 232 12.17 0.18 -15.20
C LEU A 232 11.16 -0.67 -14.41
N HIS A 233 10.73 -0.16 -13.25
CA HIS A 233 9.73 -0.77 -12.37
C HIS A 233 10.02 -2.26 -12.08
N PRO A 234 11.16 -2.61 -11.46
CA PRO A 234 11.63 -3.99 -11.40
C PRO A 234 10.79 -4.93 -10.51
N PHE A 235 9.97 -4.41 -9.60
CA PHE A 235 9.20 -5.18 -8.63
C PHE A 235 7.69 -5.12 -8.90
N PHE A 236 6.93 -6.07 -8.34
CA PHE A 236 5.45 -6.02 -8.39
C PHE A 236 4.86 -4.87 -7.56
N ASP A 237 5.48 -4.56 -6.43
CA ASP A 237 5.09 -3.48 -5.53
C ASP A 237 6.35 -3.01 -4.77
N GLY A 238 6.33 -1.82 -4.17
CA GLY A 238 7.44 -1.27 -3.41
C GLY A 238 8.47 -0.47 -4.21
N ASN A 239 8.30 -0.34 -5.55
CA ASN A 239 9.24 0.40 -6.42
C ASN A 239 9.48 1.83 -5.93
N GLY A 240 8.44 2.58 -5.57
CA GLY A 240 8.59 3.93 -5.02
C GLY A 240 9.39 3.97 -3.70
N ARG A 241 9.22 2.97 -2.84
CA ARG A 241 9.96 2.87 -1.56
C ARG A 241 11.44 2.61 -1.82
N VAL A 242 11.76 1.66 -2.69
CA VAL A 242 13.14 1.35 -3.08
C VAL A 242 13.79 2.54 -3.79
N ALA A 243 13.08 3.21 -4.72
CA ALA A 243 13.59 4.38 -5.43
C ALA A 243 14.00 5.51 -4.47
N ARG A 244 13.18 5.79 -3.46
CA ARG A 244 13.47 6.82 -2.44
C ARG A 244 14.58 6.40 -1.49
N ALA A 245 14.67 5.12 -1.14
CA ALA A 245 15.77 4.61 -0.32
C ALA A 245 17.11 4.68 -1.04
N LEU A 246 17.13 4.35 -2.34
CA LEU A 246 18.31 4.51 -3.19
C LEU A 246 18.71 5.98 -3.31
N LEU A 247 17.74 6.88 -3.55
CA LEU A 247 17.98 8.32 -3.57
C LEU A 247 18.60 8.81 -2.26
N MET A 248 18.03 8.43 -1.12
CA MET A 248 18.56 8.76 0.20
C MET A 248 20.00 8.27 0.37
N GLN A 249 20.27 7.01 0.01
CA GLN A 249 21.60 6.43 0.11
C GLN A 249 22.61 7.15 -0.78
N GLN A 250 22.24 7.48 -2.02
CA GLN A 250 23.08 8.24 -2.95
C GLN A 250 23.36 9.65 -2.41
N CYS A 251 22.37 10.32 -1.83
CA CYS A 251 22.54 11.61 -1.17
C CYS A 251 23.53 11.52 0.00
N LEU A 252 23.38 10.51 0.87
CA LEU A 252 24.28 10.27 1.99
C LEU A 252 25.72 10.02 1.53
N ASP A 253 25.89 9.23 0.48
CA ASP A 253 27.20 8.85 -0.04
C ASP A 253 27.92 10.01 -0.74
N LEU A 254 27.19 10.87 -1.46
CA LEU A 254 27.76 11.99 -2.22
C LEU A 254 27.87 13.29 -1.43
N PHE A 255 27.00 13.53 -0.46
CA PHE A 255 26.92 14.78 0.31
C PHE A 255 27.18 14.62 1.80
N GLY A 256 27.30 13.38 2.30
CA GLY A 256 27.51 13.09 3.71
C GLY A 256 26.25 13.22 4.57
N LYS A 257 25.12 13.67 4.00
CA LYS A 257 23.86 13.87 4.70
C LYS A 257 22.64 13.71 3.78
N ALA A 258 21.51 13.36 4.36
CA ALA A 258 20.21 13.35 3.68
C ALA A 258 19.07 13.61 4.67
N ASP A 259 18.27 14.64 4.41
CA ASP A 259 16.99 14.92 5.08
C ASP A 259 15.79 14.61 4.18
N MET A 260 15.25 13.41 4.28
CA MET A 260 14.12 12.95 3.46
C MET A 260 12.78 13.57 3.87
N SER A 261 12.70 14.34 4.97
CA SER A 261 11.50 15.12 5.31
C SER A 261 11.34 16.38 4.46
N MET A 262 12.46 16.87 3.92
CA MET A 262 12.50 18.10 3.11
C MET A 262 12.04 17.85 1.68
N MET A 263 11.89 16.59 1.26
CA MET A 263 11.39 16.22 -0.06
C MET A 263 9.86 16.16 -0.06
N ASN A 264 9.20 17.00 -0.86
CA ASN A 264 7.76 16.86 -1.10
C ASN A 264 7.49 15.55 -1.84
N LYS A 265 6.61 14.70 -1.31
CA LYS A 265 6.21 13.39 -1.89
C LYS A 265 4.80 13.42 -2.50
N GLY A 266 4.19 14.60 -2.57
CA GLY A 266 2.83 14.84 -3.05
C GLY A 266 2.78 15.17 -4.54
N ALA A 267 1.86 16.05 -4.94
CA ALA A 267 1.61 16.40 -6.34
C ALA A 267 2.88 16.87 -7.08
N ASP A 268 3.72 17.67 -6.42
CA ASP A 268 4.96 18.21 -7.01
C ASP A 268 5.94 17.10 -7.41
N TYR A 269 5.98 16.00 -6.65
CA TYR A 269 6.84 14.86 -6.97
C TYR A 269 6.36 14.13 -8.22
N TYR A 270 5.06 13.90 -8.35
CA TYR A 270 4.51 13.27 -9.55
C TYR A 270 4.66 14.18 -10.78
N ALA A 271 4.47 15.49 -10.63
CA ALA A 271 4.72 16.46 -11.70
C ALA A 271 6.21 16.49 -12.11
N ALA A 272 7.13 16.37 -11.15
CA ALA A 272 8.56 16.27 -11.43
C ALA A 272 8.92 14.97 -12.17
N LEU A 273 8.29 13.83 -11.82
CA LEU A 273 8.46 12.58 -12.55
C LEU A 273 7.93 12.67 -13.99
N GLU A 274 6.75 13.27 -14.18
CA GLU A 274 6.17 13.47 -15.51
C GLU A 274 7.06 14.36 -16.40
N ALA A 275 7.66 15.42 -15.84
CA ALA A 275 8.63 16.24 -16.56
C ALA A 275 9.93 15.48 -16.87
N ALA A 276 10.38 14.63 -15.95
CA ALA A 276 11.58 13.81 -16.11
C ALA A 276 11.41 12.72 -17.17
N ASP A 277 10.18 12.19 -17.33
CA ASP A 277 9.83 11.30 -18.44
C ASP A 277 10.00 11.99 -19.81
N GLY A 278 9.78 13.31 -19.86
CA GLY A 278 10.08 14.17 -21.01
C GLY A 278 11.56 14.57 -21.15
N GLY A 279 12.44 14.08 -20.28
CA GLY A 279 13.87 14.37 -20.28
C GLY A 279 14.29 15.63 -19.51
N SER A 280 13.38 16.29 -18.78
CA SER A 280 13.70 17.44 -17.93
C SER A 280 13.78 17.04 -16.46
N TYR A 281 14.99 17.01 -15.92
CA TYR A 281 15.22 16.62 -14.51
C TYR A 281 15.19 17.81 -13.54
N ASP A 282 15.03 19.04 -14.02
CA ASP A 282 15.17 20.27 -13.23
C ASP A 282 14.22 20.31 -12.03
N LEU A 283 12.96 19.90 -12.22
CA LEU A 283 11.96 19.87 -11.16
C LEU A 283 12.31 18.83 -10.08
N LEU A 284 12.82 17.66 -10.49
CA LEU A 284 13.21 16.63 -9.54
C LEU A 284 14.50 17.03 -8.79
N VAL A 285 15.45 17.66 -9.48
CA VAL A 285 16.64 18.25 -8.85
C VAL A 285 16.23 19.30 -7.81
N ALA A 286 15.28 20.18 -8.13
CA ALA A 286 14.77 21.18 -7.19
C ALA A 286 14.15 20.56 -5.93
N LEU A 287 13.53 19.38 -6.04
CA LEU A 287 13.02 18.63 -4.89
C LEU A 287 14.13 17.94 -4.07
N ILE A 288 15.25 17.57 -4.69
CA ILE A 288 16.39 16.92 -4.01
C ILE A 288 17.29 17.95 -3.31
N VAL A 289 17.40 19.17 -3.84
CA VAL A 289 18.29 20.21 -3.26
C VAL A 289 18.09 20.41 -1.75
N PRO A 290 16.85 20.54 -1.21
CA PRO A 290 16.61 20.68 0.22
C PRO A 290 17.01 19.46 1.06
N VAL A 291 17.03 18.26 0.47
CA VAL A 291 17.41 17.00 1.15
C VAL A 291 18.89 17.01 1.54
N VAL A 292 19.73 17.73 0.81
CA VAL A 292 21.19 17.72 0.98
C VAL A 292 21.73 19.09 1.41
N GLN A 293 20.88 19.93 2.02
CA GLN A 293 21.22 21.25 2.53
C GLN A 293 21.76 21.22 3.95
#